data_AF-A0A833SIC6-F1
#
_entry.id   AF-A0A833SIC6-F1
#
_cell.length_a   1.000
_cell.length_b   1.000
_cell.length_c   1.000
_cell.angle_alpha   90.00
_cell.angle_beta   90.00
_cell.angle_gamma   90.00
#
_symmetry.space_group_name_H-M   'P 1'
#
loop_
_entity.id
_entity.type
_entity.pdbx_description
1 polymer ?
#
loop_
_entity_poly.entity_id
_entity_poly.type
_entity_poly.pdbx_seq_one_letter_code
_entity_poly.pdbx_strand_id
1 'polypeptide(L)'
;MHYGDSELRKLCREQESQQLSRMLVAAYIYKAEIQMLVAAENDPSVTPTEHLQQLFEVLEGNPAIHAAIHSQDATGCWALLETTLAISAMPSGPAAMEPQRRD
;
A
#
# COMPACT_ATOMS: atom_id res chain seq x y z
N MET A 1 -9.47 -18.57 -0.21
CA MET A 1 -9.71 -17.70 0.96
C MET A 1 -8.85 -16.48 0.70
N HIS A 2 -9.45 -15.28 0.54
CA HIS A 2 -8.68 -14.06 0.28
C HIS A 2 -7.89 -13.68 1.52
N TYR A 3 -6.57 -13.47 1.37
CA TYR A 3 -5.65 -13.14 2.46
C TYR A 3 -6.15 -11.98 3.34
N GLY A 4 -6.68 -10.92 2.71
CA GLY A 4 -7.19 -9.75 3.43
C GLY A 4 -8.36 -10.03 4.37
N ASP A 5 -9.28 -10.94 4.01
CA ASP A 5 -10.41 -11.29 4.88
C ASP A 5 -9.96 -12.11 6.08
N SER A 6 -8.94 -12.96 5.92
CA SER A 6 -8.33 -13.68 7.05
C SER A 6 -7.57 -12.74 7.97
N GLU A 7 -6.82 -11.78 7.41
CA GLU A 7 -5.98 -10.86 8.20
C GLU A 7 -6.84 -9.88 9.00
N LEU A 8 -7.88 -9.30 8.38
CA LEU A 8 -8.83 -8.44 9.11
C LEU A 8 -9.50 -9.19 10.27
N ARG A 9 -9.92 -10.44 10.06
CA ARG A 9 -10.52 -11.25 11.13
C ARG A 9 -9.52 -11.64 12.20
N LYS A 10 -8.24 -11.78 11.88
CA LYS A 10 -7.17 -12.05 12.85
C LYS A 10 -6.94 -10.81 13.72
N LEU A 11 -6.70 -9.66 13.11
CA LEU A 11 -6.50 -8.36 13.78
C LEU A 11 -7.66 -8.01 14.73
N CYS A 12 -8.90 -8.26 14.30
CA CYS A 12 -10.10 -8.05 15.14
C CYS A 12 -10.21 -9.04 16.30
N ARG A 13 -9.77 -10.30 16.13
CA ARG A 13 -9.89 -11.35 17.17
C ARG A 13 -8.77 -11.31 18.19
N GLU A 14 -7.56 -10.97 17.76
CA GLU A 14 -6.37 -10.94 18.61
C GLU A 14 -6.23 -9.63 19.41
N GLN A 15 -7.23 -8.73 19.33
CA GLN A 15 -7.22 -7.40 19.97
C GLN A 15 -6.01 -6.55 19.58
N GLU A 16 -5.47 -6.76 18.38
CA GLU A 16 -4.35 -5.99 17.80
C GLU A 16 -4.83 -4.61 17.28
N SER A 17 -5.60 -3.91 18.12
CA SER A 17 -6.23 -2.62 17.82
C SER A 17 -5.24 -1.56 17.35
N GLN A 18 -4.00 -1.57 17.85
CA GLN A 18 -2.96 -0.64 17.41
C GLN A 18 -2.49 -0.93 15.98
N GLN A 19 -2.30 -2.21 15.60
CA GLN A 19 -1.92 -2.58 14.25
C GLN A 19 -3.07 -2.33 13.27
N LEU A 20 -4.29 -2.70 13.63
CA LEU A 20 -5.47 -2.39 12.83
C LEU A 20 -5.64 -0.88 12.60
N SER A 21 -5.43 -0.07 13.64
CA SER A 21 -5.48 1.40 13.51
C SER A 21 -4.39 1.92 12.57
N ARG A 22 -3.17 1.39 12.65
CA ARG A 22 -2.09 1.78 11.72
C ARG A 22 -2.41 1.39 10.29
N MET A 23 -2.94 0.20 10.06
CA MET A 23 -3.34 -0.26 8.72
C MET A 23 -4.47 0.58 8.15
N LEU A 24 -5.46 0.94 8.97
CA LEU A 24 -6.51 1.88 8.55
C LEU A 24 -5.91 3.24 8.16
N VAL A 25 -5.06 3.83 9.01
CA VAL A 25 -4.43 5.12 8.70
C VAL A 25 -3.58 5.03 7.43
N ALA A 26 -2.79 3.97 7.25
CA ALA A 26 -1.97 3.78 6.06
C ALA A 26 -2.83 3.63 4.79
N ALA A 27 -3.90 2.84 4.85
CA ALA A 27 -4.82 2.66 3.73
C ALA A 27 -5.45 3.99 3.29
N TYR A 28 -5.75 4.89 4.23
CA TYR A 28 -6.35 6.19 3.93
C TYR A 28 -5.35 7.25 3.47
N ILE A 29 -4.20 7.37 4.15
CA ILE A 29 -3.19 8.38 3.83
C ILE A 29 -2.55 8.09 2.47
N TYR A 30 -2.29 6.82 2.16
CA TYR A 30 -1.63 6.41 0.92
C TYR A 30 -2.60 5.81 -0.11
N LYS A 31 -3.87 6.24 -0.07
CA LYS A 31 -4.93 5.75 -0.97
C LYS A 31 -4.49 5.79 -2.43
N ALA A 32 -3.96 6.92 -2.88
CA ALA A 32 -3.60 7.12 -4.28
C ALA A 32 -2.47 6.18 -4.72
N GLU A 33 -1.44 6.05 -3.89
CA GLU A 33 -0.28 5.18 -4.12
C GLU A 33 -0.69 3.71 -4.13
N ILE A 34 -1.51 3.30 -3.16
CA ILE A 34 -2.06 1.93 -3.09
C ILE A 34 -2.87 1.62 -4.35
N GLN A 35 -3.79 2.51 -4.75
CA GLN A 35 -4.62 2.32 -5.95
C GLN A 35 -3.79 2.23 -7.23
N MET A 36 -2.72 3.03 -7.35
CA MET A 36 -1.75 2.90 -8.46
C MET A 36 -1.07 1.53 -8.48
N LEU A 37 -0.66 1.01 -7.32
CA LEU A 37 0.03 -0.28 -7.22
C LEU A 37 -0.85 -1.48 -7.54
N VAL A 38 -2.14 -1.42 -7.16
CA VAL A 38 -3.10 -2.48 -7.51
C VAL A 38 -3.75 -2.28 -8.88
N ALA A 39 -3.30 -1.29 -9.65
CA ALA A 39 -3.87 -0.89 -10.94
C ALA A 39 -5.40 -0.69 -10.90
N ALA A 40 -5.93 -0.24 -9.75
CA ALA A 40 -7.34 0.03 -9.57
C ALA A 40 -7.69 1.41 -10.11
N GLU A 41 -8.88 1.56 -10.69
CA GLU A 41 -9.42 2.89 -10.97
C GLU A 41 -9.53 3.66 -9.65
N ASN A 42 -9.15 4.94 -9.67
CA ASN A 42 -9.29 5.85 -8.54
C ASN A 42 -10.79 6.12 -8.31
N ASP A 43 -11.48 5.17 -7.69
CA ASP A 43 -12.88 5.31 -7.33
C ASP A 43 -13.00 5.99 -5.95
N PRO A 44 -13.65 7.16 -5.87
CA PRO A 44 -13.90 7.85 -4.60
C PRO A 44 -14.94 7.14 -3.72
N SER A 45 -15.74 6.21 -4.27
CA SER A 45 -16.82 5.50 -3.57
C SER A 45 -16.38 4.26 -2.80
N VAL A 46 -15.10 3.90 -2.89
CA VAL A 46 -14.52 2.73 -2.22
C VAL A 46 -14.66 2.85 -0.71
N THR A 47 -15.25 1.83 -0.10
CA THR A 47 -15.48 1.72 1.34
C THR A 47 -14.17 1.56 2.12
N PRO A 48 -14.15 1.85 3.44
CA PRO A 48 -12.99 1.61 4.30
C PRO A 48 -12.46 0.17 4.20
N THR A 49 -13.37 -0.81 4.10
CA THR A 49 -13.02 -2.24 4.01
C THR A 49 -12.33 -2.57 2.70
N GLU A 50 -12.82 -2.04 1.58
CA GLU A 50 -12.21 -2.24 0.27
C GLU A 50 -10.84 -1.56 0.18
N HIS A 51 -10.67 -0.38 0.80
CA HIS A 51 -9.35 0.25 0.94
C HIS A 51 -8.37 -0.61 1.75
N LEU A 52 -8.85 -1.19 2.84
CA LEU A 52 -8.03 -2.09 3.66
C LEU A 52 -7.66 -3.36 2.88
N GLN A 53 -8.56 -3.88 2.05
CA GLN A 53 -8.29 -5.01 1.16
C GLN A 53 -7.22 -4.67 0.11
N GLN A 54 -7.29 -3.50 -0.52
CA GLN A 54 -6.24 -3.04 -1.44
C GLN A 54 -4.89 -2.90 -0.74
N LEU A 55 -4.86 -2.40 0.50
CA LEU A 55 -3.64 -2.40 1.30
C LEU A 55 -3.14 -3.83 1.52
N PHE A 56 -4.00 -4.78 1.88
CA PHE A 56 -3.58 -6.18 2.09
C PHE A 56 -2.99 -6.81 0.84
N GLU A 57 -3.52 -6.52 -0.36
CA GLU A 57 -2.94 -6.95 -1.63
C GLU A 57 -1.54 -6.38 -1.84
N VAL A 58 -1.33 -5.10 -1.53
CA VAL A 58 0.00 -4.48 -1.55
C VAL A 58 0.94 -5.16 -0.55
N LEU A 59 0.47 -5.49 0.67
CA LEU A 59 1.29 -6.16 1.68
C LEU A 59 1.68 -7.58 1.25
N GLU A 60 0.79 -8.32 0.59
CA GLU A 60 1.07 -9.66 0.07
C GLU A 60 2.18 -9.63 -1.00
N GLY A 61 2.15 -8.63 -1.87
CA GLY A 61 3.18 -8.41 -2.90
C GLY A 61 4.48 -7.76 -2.41
N ASN A 62 4.48 -7.15 -1.22
CA ASN A 62 5.61 -6.36 -0.71
C ASN A 62 6.00 -6.75 0.74
N PRO A 63 6.84 -7.79 0.91
CA PRO A 63 7.26 -8.26 2.24
C PRO A 63 7.93 -7.19 3.12
N ALA A 64 8.61 -6.21 2.52
CA ALA A 64 9.22 -5.10 3.25
C ALA A 64 8.16 -4.18 3.89
N ILE A 65 7.10 -3.84 3.14
CA ILE A 65 5.97 -3.05 3.65
C ILE A 65 5.22 -3.85 4.72
N HIS A 66 5.03 -5.15 4.47
CA HIS A 66 4.40 -6.06 5.40
C HIS A 66 5.15 -6.16 6.74
N ALA A 67 6.49 -6.26 6.71
CA ALA A 67 7.29 -6.26 7.93
C ALA A 67 7.26 -4.90 8.65
N ALA A 68 7.29 -3.79 7.90
CA ALA A 68 7.25 -2.44 8.46
C ALA A 68 5.94 -2.19 9.23
N ILE A 69 4.79 -2.55 8.66
CA ILE A 69 3.48 -2.28 9.26
C ILE A 69 3.21 -3.08 10.54
N HIS A 70 3.85 -4.25 10.67
CA HIS A 70 3.80 -5.08 11.88
C HIS A 70 4.87 -4.76 12.91
N SER A 71 5.83 -3.88 12.60
CA SER A 71 6.88 -3.46 13.53
C SER A 71 6.33 -2.78 14.78
N GLN A 72 6.98 -2.98 15.93
CA GLN A 72 6.66 -2.24 17.16
C GLN A 72 7.10 -0.77 17.08
N ASP A 73 8.10 -0.46 16.23
CA ASP A 73 8.54 0.91 15.95
C ASP A 73 7.58 1.60 14.97
N ALA A 74 6.73 2.47 15.52
CA ALA A 74 5.75 3.22 14.73
C ALA A 74 6.40 4.28 13.83
N THR A 75 7.48 4.93 14.25
CA THR A 75 8.09 6.03 13.49
C THR A 75 8.88 5.50 12.30
N GLY A 76 9.69 4.46 12.50
CA GLY A 76 10.39 3.79 11.40
C GLY A 76 9.44 3.15 10.38
N CYS A 77 8.27 2.68 10.84
CA CYS A 77 7.22 2.12 10.00
C CYS A 77 6.71 3.11 8.94
N TRP A 78 6.38 4.34 9.32
CA TRP A 78 5.87 5.35 8.38
C TRP A 78 6.90 5.74 7.34
N ALA A 79 8.17 5.97 7.73
CA ALA A 79 9.22 6.32 6.79
C ALA A 79 9.48 5.20 5.75
N LEU A 80 9.43 3.93 6.18
CA LEU A 80 9.56 2.79 5.28
C LEU A 80 8.37 2.65 4.33
N LEU A 81 7.15 2.86 4.84
CA LEU A 81 5.92 2.90 4.04
C LEU A 81 6.02 3.99 2.95
N GLU A 82 6.30 5.24 3.35
CA GLU A 82 6.44 6.37 2.43
C GLU A 82 7.49 6.10 1.36
N THR A 83 8.68 5.64 1.77
CA THR A 83 9.79 5.39 0.85
C THR A 83 9.44 4.28 -0.14
N THR A 84 8.87 3.16 0.35
CA THR A 84 8.59 2.01 -0.51
C THR A 84 7.43 2.29 -1.45
N LEU A 85 6.38 2.95 -0.97
CA LEU A 85 5.25 3.36 -1.81
C LEU A 85 5.69 4.38 -2.85
N ALA A 86 6.52 5.37 -2.49
CA ALA A 86 7.05 6.34 -3.44
C ALA A 86 7.89 5.66 -4.53
N ILE A 87 8.78 4.72 -4.18
CA ILE A 87 9.59 3.97 -5.16
C ILE A 87 8.71 3.15 -6.09
N SER A 88 7.76 2.39 -5.55
CA SER A 88 6.93 1.48 -6.33
C SER A 88 5.88 2.23 -7.18
N ALA A 89 5.47 3.43 -6.76
CA ALA A 89 4.56 4.29 -7.51
C ALA A 89 5.25 5.15 -8.57
N MET A 90 6.59 5.26 -8.56
CA MET A 90 7.29 5.97 -9.64
C MET A 90 7.07 5.21 -10.95
N PRO A 91 6.55 5.87 -12.01
CA PRO A 91 6.57 5.27 -13.33
C PRO A 91 8.02 4.98 -13.69
N SER A 92 8.32 3.76 -14.11
CA SER A 92 9.62 3.37 -14.63
C SER A 92 9.97 4.22 -15.87
N GLY A 93 10.64 5.35 -15.65
CA GLY A 93 11.32 6.11 -16.70
C GLY A 93 12.73 5.54 -16.94
N PRO A 94 13.23 5.55 -18.20
CA PRO A 94 13.08 6.69 -19.09
C PRO A 94 12.28 6.36 -20.35
N ALA A 95 11.35 7.25 -20.73
CA ALA A 95 11.00 7.39 -22.13
C ALA A 95 12.30 7.73 -22.87
N ALA A 96 12.79 6.79 -23.68
CA ALA A 96 13.92 7.00 -24.56
C ALA A 96 13.64 8.25 -25.40
N MET A 97 14.45 9.28 -25.17
CA MET A 97 14.49 10.47 -25.99
C MET A 97 14.97 10.02 -27.38
N GLU A 98 14.04 9.78 -28.31
CA GLU A 98 14.40 9.51 -29.70
C GLU A 98 15.19 10.73 -30.23
N PRO A 99 16.40 10.53 -30.77
CA PRO A 99 17.14 11.61 -31.38
C PRO A 99 16.40 11.98 -32.66
N GLN A 100 15.75 13.15 -32.63
CA GLN A 100 15.13 13.76 -33.79
C GLN A 100 16.20 13.95 -34.88
N ARG A 101 16.24 13.03 -35.86
CA ARG A 101 17.03 13.19 -37.07
C ARG A 101 16.51 14.44 -37.77
N ARG A 102 17.37 15.45 -37.87
CA ARG A 102 17.20 16.54 -38.83
C ARG A 102 17.73 16.00 -40.15
N ASP A 103 16.81 15.80 -41.09
CA ASP A 103 17.11 15.87 -42.53
C ASP A 103 16.46 17.16 -43.06
#